data_AF-A0A7C9RRW9-F1
#
_entry.id   AF-A0A7C9RRW9-F1
#
_cell.length_a   1.000
_cell.length_b   1.000
_cell.length_c   1.000
_cell.angle_alpha   90.00
_cell.angle_beta   90.00
_cell.angle_gamma   90.00
#
_symmetry.space_group_name_H-M   'P 1'
#
loop_
_entity.id
_entity.type
_entity.pdbx_description
1 polymer ?
#
loop_
_entity_poly.entity_id
_entity_poly.type
_entity_poly.pdbx_seq_one_letter_code
_entity_poly.pdbx_strand_id
1 'polypeptide(L)' 'MPIVERHLEKYQRALASVRRTHRGRPVAEVRETLAVAFEAEGIQVWDEVVDDAARLISSEE' A
#
# COMPACT_ATOMS: atom_id res chain seq x y z
N MET A 1 -20.99 -3.70 -3.61
CA MET A 1 -20.84 -5.11 -3.19
C MET A 1 -20.08 -5.11 -1.87
N PRO A 2 -20.69 -5.54 -0.75
CA PRO A 2 -20.15 -5.28 0.59
C PRO A 2 -18.73 -5.84 0.83
N ILE A 3 -18.40 -6.97 0.21
CA ILE A 3 -17.08 -7.62 0.34
C ILE A 3 -16.00 -6.79 -0.35
N VAL A 4 -16.31 -6.23 -1.52
CA VAL A 4 -15.38 -5.39 -2.29
C VAL A 4 -15.14 -4.07 -1.56
N GLU A 5 -16.20 -3.46 -1.02
CA GLU A 5 -16.11 -2.23 -0.23
C GLU A 5 -15.19 -2.42 0.98
N ARG A 6 -15.38 -3.49 1.75
CA ARG A 6 -14.53 -3.80 2.91
C ARG A 6 -13.07 -4.06 2.53
N HIS A 7 -12.83 -4.74 1.40
CA HIS A 7 -11.47 -4.94 0.91
C HIS A 7 -10.80 -3.62 0.51
N LEU A 8 -11.55 -2.74 -0.16
CA LEU A 8 -11.08 -1.42 -0.58
C LEU A 8 -10.75 -0.52 0.62
N GLU A 9 -11.58 -0.53 1.67
CA GLU A 9 -11.32 0.23 2.89
C GLU A 9 -9.99 -0.18 3.55
N LYS A 10 -9.73 -1.48 3.65
CA LYS A 10 -8.48 -2.02 4.18
C LYS A 10 -7.27 -1.62 3.32
N TYR A 11 -7.41 -1.74 2.00
CA TYR A 11 -6.39 -1.32 1.04
C TYR A 11 -6.06 0.18 1.21
N GLN A 12 -7.08 1.03 1.25
CA GLN A 12 -6.92 2.48 1.41
C GLN A 12 -6.27 2.85 2.74
N ARG A 13 -6.60 2.14 3.82
CA ARG A 13 -6.00 2.35 5.14
C ARG A 13 -4.50 2.03 5.16
N ALA A 14 -4.11 0.87 4.62
CA ALA A 14 -2.71 0.49 4.49
C ALA A 14 -1.94 1.51 3.64
N LEU A 15 -2.49 1.85 2.46
CA LEU A 15 -1.88 2.80 1.53
C LEU A 15 -1.68 4.19 2.18
N ALA A 16 -2.70 4.71 2.87
CA ALA A 16 -2.63 6.01 3.53
C ALA A 16 -1.60 6.01 4.68
N SER A 17 -1.49 4.91 5.42
CA SER A 17 -0.52 4.76 6.51
C SER A 17 0.92 4.82 5.99
N VAL A 18 1.22 4.08 4.93
CA VAL A 18 2.56 4.05 4.32
C VAL A 18 2.87 5.38 3.65
N ARG A 19 1.93 5.95 2.88
CA ARG A 19 2.10 7.26 2.23
C ARG A 19 2.47 8.36 3.24
N ARG A 20 1.84 8.38 4.42
CA ARG A 20 2.12 9.38 5.46
C ARG A 20 3.57 9.32 5.99
N THR A 21 4.19 8.15 5.97
CA THR A 21 5.49 7.90 6.63
C THR A 21 6.65 7.71 5.65
N HIS A 22 6.37 7.22 4.44
CA HIS A 22 7.37 6.81 3.45
C HIS A 22 7.26 7.55 2.10
N ARG A 23 6.50 8.65 2.04
CA ARG A 23 6.51 9.56 0.88
C ARG A 23 7.95 9.99 0.55
N GLY A 24 8.29 9.93 -0.75
CA GLY A 24 9.62 10.30 -1.25
C GLY A 24 10.75 9.31 -0.88
N ARG A 25 10.45 8.22 -0.17
CA ARG A 25 11.44 7.17 0.16
C ARG A 25 11.71 6.28 -1.06
N PRO A 26 12.84 5.54 -1.09
CA PRO A 26 13.14 4.60 -2.17
C PRO A 26 12.03 3.57 -2.40
N VAL A 27 11.72 3.27 -3.67
CA VAL A 27 10.65 2.33 -4.07
C VAL A 27 10.74 0.99 -3.33
N ALA A 28 11.93 0.42 -3.17
CA ALA A 28 12.11 -0.87 -2.49
C ALA A 28 11.67 -0.82 -1.02
N GLU A 29 12.00 0.26 -0.30
CA GLU A 29 11.61 0.48 1.10
C GLU A 29 10.10 0.67 1.22
N VAL A 30 9.50 1.44 0.31
CA VAL A 30 8.05 1.64 0.25
C VAL A 30 7.33 0.32 -0.04
N ARG A 31 7.83 -0.48 -0.98
CA ARG A 31 7.26 -1.78 -1.37
C ARG A 31 7.24 -2.76 -0.21
N GLU A 32 8.36 -2.91 0.49
CA GLU A 32 8.46 -3.77 1.68
C GLU A 32 7.46 -3.32 2.76
N THR A 33 7.39 -2.01 3.00
CA THR A 33 6.46 -1.44 3.99
C THR A 33 5.00 -1.66 3.60
N LEU A 34 4.65 -1.52 2.31
CA LEU A 34 3.30 -1.80 1.80
C LEU A 34 2.93 -3.27 1.98
N ALA A 35 3.83 -4.20 1.68
CA ALA A 35 3.57 -5.63 1.86
C ALA A 35 3.22 -5.95 3.32
N VAL A 36 4.01 -5.44 4.27
CA VAL A 36 3.75 -5.58 5.71
C VAL A 36 2.42 -4.92 6.11
N ALA A 37 2.11 -3.74 5.58
CA ALA A 37 0.87 -3.04 5.89
C ALA A 37 -0.37 -3.79 5.36
N PHE A 38 -0.30 -4.38 4.17
CA PHE A 38 -1.38 -5.18 3.60
C PHE A 38 -1.60 -6.49 4.38
N GLU A 39 -0.50 -7.14 4.80
CA GLU A 39 -0.57 -8.32 5.67
C GLU A 39 -1.23 -7.98 7.02
N ALA A 40 -0.88 -6.84 7.62
CA ALA A 40 -1.47 -6.37 8.88
C ALA A 40 -2.98 -6.07 8.77
N GLU A 41 -3.45 -5.61 7.61
CA GLU A 41 -4.88 -5.45 7.31
C GLU A 41 -5.57 -6.80 6.95
N GLY A 42 -4.79 -7.87 6.81
CA GLY A 42 -5.27 -9.21 6.45
C GLY A 42 -5.84 -9.24 5.04
N ILE A 43 -5.18 -8.57 4.09
CA ILE A 43 -5.51 -8.63 2.67
C ILE A 43 -4.31 -9.12 1.85
N GLN A 44 -4.61 -9.88 0.81
CA GLN A 44 -3.62 -10.23 -0.21
C GLN A 44 -3.83 -9.30 -1.40
N VAL A 45 -2.74 -8.70 -1.85
CA VAL A 45 -2.68 -7.78 -2.98
C VAL A 45 -1.66 -8.36 -3.97
N TRP A 46 -1.93 -8.28 -5.27
CA TRP A 46 -1.00 -8.75 -6.27
C TRP A 46 0.28 -7.91 -6.28
N ASP A 47 1.42 -8.56 -6.53
CA ASP A 47 2.73 -7.92 -6.49
C ASP A 47 2.80 -6.69 -7.42
N GLU A 48 2.18 -6.76 -8.60
CA GLU A 48 2.13 -5.64 -9.55
C GLU A 48 1.41 -4.42 -8.97
N VAL A 49 0.36 -4.64 -8.18
CA VAL A 49 -0.38 -3.55 -7.52
C VAL A 49 0.44 -2.96 -6.38
N VAL A 50 1.19 -3.78 -5.64
CA VAL A 50 2.12 -3.30 -4.60
C VAL A 50 3.25 -2.49 -5.23
N ASP A 51 3.80 -2.95 -6.36
CA ASP A 51 4.86 -2.27 -7.10
C ASP A 51 4.40 -0.91 -7.64
N ASP A 52 3.21 -0.84 -8.24
CA ASP A 52 2.64 0.41 -8.73
C ASP A 52 2.38 1.41 -7.58
N ALA A 53 1.80 0.93 -6.47
CA ALA A 53 1.59 1.75 -5.28
C ALA A 53 2.90 2.27 -4.69
N ALA A 54 3.95 1.44 -4.68
CA ALA A 54 5.27 1.83 -4.18
C ALA A 54 5.91 2.90 -5.07
N ARG A 55 5.81 2.77 -6.40
CA ARG A 55 6.29 3.78 -7.35
C ARG A 55 5.57 5.12 -7.18
N LEU A 56 4.25 5.08 -7.00
CA LEU A 56 3.45 6.29 -6.77
C LEU A 56 3.90 7.01 -5.49
N ILE A 57 3.92 6.33 -4.35
CA ILE A 57 4.31 6.94 -3.05
C ILE A 57 5.76 7.42 -3.08
N SER A 58 6.66 6.68 -3.71
CA SER A 58 8.08 7.06 -3.84
C SER A 58 8.26 8.33 -4.69
N SER A 59 7.39 8.55 -5.68
CA SER A 59 7.46 9.71 -6.58
C SER A 59 6.77 10.97 -6.02
N GLU A 60 6.16 10.90 -4.83
CA GLU A 60 5.48 12.03 -4.22
C GLU A 60 6.47 12.91 -3.44
N GLU A 61 6.50 14.23 -3.73
CA GLU A 61 7.40 15.23 -3.09
C GLU A 61 6.98 15.70 -1.69
#